data_AF-D2W3I9-F1
#
_entry.id   AF-D2W3I9-F1
#
_cell.length_a   1.000
_cell.length_b   1.000
_cell.length_c   1.000
_cell.angle_alpha   90.00
_cell.angle_beta   90.00
_cell.angle_gamma   90.00
#
_symmetry.space_group_name_H-M   'P 1'
#
loop_
_entity.id
_entity.type
_entity.pdbx_description
1 polymer ?
#
loop_
_entity_poly.entity_id
_entity_poly.type
_entity_poly.pdbx_seq_one_letter_code
_entity_poly.pdbx_strand_id
1 'polypeptide(L)'
;MTRMWHDENNCLQYHPLMEEVVSEEELEKKQEELQIAIPFHLKLFVTVLTNGRQPWSNTVVHVSNLLGPVESWFLDTHNGLDTQNGYAILGVDTQLSNILTLSRDGRIRVNGDTVDFFEFVTMVNRPFNPEFYNFEKFKERVYFPFSMTKEYYSTLPDKYKFVDKLTMHAIELDPKCYAYVPDYIKMMRHIAKKVFIRNPSLGTLIPKELLEDTDFVMDVYKSSQSILFYASPIGKWWSDRVFMIEALKSDVCLIRNCSEEIRTDREIIDMIIDIDAASSFQYIGKFKEDEDIVKKALFKSNFTILHYINSDFLLNNRELVLTILKSNGKYINEMPEAIQKDRECFFLAARTPYFTSKVQSLYKIIESDREDFKSILQFNPDLLEKTIFKDDRELLKEALSHCGFCLRFASEEFKADKELVLTAVTKNGSALMYASPKLKDCEEIVLAAVTNDGKAIRFASKRFSNQKTLNCNIY
;
A
#
# COMPACT_ATOMS: atom_id res chain seq x y z
N MET A 1 58.06 4.45 20.75
CA MET A 1 57.51 4.04 19.44
C MET A 1 56.09 3.58 19.68
N THR A 2 55.13 4.33 19.16
CA THR A 2 53.70 3.99 19.18
C THR A 2 53.50 2.63 18.53
N ARG A 3 53.01 1.63 19.27
CA ARG A 3 52.59 0.34 18.68
C ARG A 3 51.53 0.64 17.63
N MET A 4 51.71 0.18 16.39
CA MET A 4 50.66 0.28 15.37
C MET A 4 49.61 -0.78 15.70
N TRP A 5 48.67 -0.40 16.55
CA TRP A 5 47.38 -1.06 16.60
C TRP A 5 46.57 -0.57 15.39
N HIS A 6 45.90 -1.49 14.72
CA HIS A 6 44.69 -1.20 13.95
C HIS A 6 44.81 -0.44 12.62
N ASP A 7 45.45 -1.04 11.61
CA ASP A 7 45.05 -0.80 10.21
C ASP A 7 45.43 -1.97 9.30
N GLU A 8 44.50 -2.89 9.08
CA GLU A 8 44.70 -4.05 8.20
C GLU A 8 45.18 -3.61 6.81
N ASN A 9 44.58 -2.57 6.23
CA ASN A 9 44.95 -2.10 4.90
C ASN A 9 46.37 -1.55 4.85
N ASN A 10 46.82 -0.81 5.87
CA ASN A 10 48.23 -0.39 5.91
C ASN A 10 49.15 -1.61 6.05
N CYS A 11 48.80 -2.59 6.88
CA CYS A 11 49.60 -3.82 7.03
C CYS A 11 49.69 -4.58 5.70
N LEU A 12 48.57 -4.70 5.00
CA LEU A 12 48.44 -5.37 3.72
C LEU A 12 49.03 -4.57 2.55
N GLN A 13 49.10 -3.24 2.65
CA GLN A 13 49.80 -2.40 1.68
C GLN A 13 51.30 -2.67 1.66
N TYR A 14 51.90 -2.87 2.84
CA TYR A 14 53.32 -3.21 2.92
C TYR A 14 53.55 -4.70 2.63
N HIS A 15 52.65 -5.58 3.09
CA HIS A 15 52.75 -7.03 2.89
C HIS A 15 51.39 -7.67 2.53
N PRO A 16 51.07 -7.75 1.23
CA PRO A 16 49.87 -8.42 0.72
C PRO A 16 49.78 -9.89 1.14
N LEU A 17 48.56 -10.41 1.34
CA LEU A 17 48.30 -11.84 1.60
C LEU A 17 48.30 -12.61 0.29
N MET A 18 49.49 -13.06 -0.10
CA MET A 18 49.75 -13.78 -1.36
C MET A 18 50.04 -15.27 -1.12
N GLU A 19 50.03 -15.71 0.13
CA GLU A 19 50.29 -17.10 0.50
C GLU A 19 49.15 -18.01 0.02
N GLU A 20 49.48 -19.27 -0.27
CA GLU A 20 48.48 -20.29 -0.56
C GLU A 20 47.57 -20.50 0.66
N VAL A 21 46.34 -20.94 0.43
CA VAL A 21 45.38 -21.28 1.49
C VAL A 21 45.53 -22.73 1.92
N VAL A 22 45.02 -23.05 3.10
CA VAL A 22 45.03 -24.43 3.62
C VAL A 22 43.76 -25.16 3.18
N SER A 23 43.89 -26.43 2.80
CA SER A 23 42.71 -27.26 2.51
C SER A 23 41.92 -27.57 3.78
N GLU A 24 40.61 -27.80 3.66
CA GLU A 24 39.80 -28.17 4.83
C GLU A 24 40.28 -29.47 5.48
N GLU A 25 40.77 -30.43 4.68
CA GLU A 25 41.30 -31.71 5.14
C GLU A 25 42.58 -31.53 5.99
N GLU A 26 43.51 -30.67 5.55
CA GLU A 26 44.74 -30.37 6.32
C GLU A 26 44.42 -29.66 7.63
N LEU A 27 43.44 -28.76 7.60
CA LEU A 27 43.01 -28.03 8.80
C LEU A 27 42.32 -28.96 9.81
N GLU A 28 41.47 -29.88 9.34
CA GLU A 28 40.82 -30.90 10.18
C GLU A 28 41.85 -31.82 10.82
N LYS A 29 42.84 -32.28 10.06
CA LYS A 29 43.96 -33.08 10.60
C LYS A 29 44.72 -32.31 11.68
N LYS A 30 45.00 -31.03 11.47
CA LYS A 30 45.70 -30.20 12.47
C LYS A 30 44.84 -29.95 13.71
N GLN A 31 43.54 -29.81 13.54
CA GLN A 31 42.57 -29.68 14.63
C GLN A 31 42.58 -30.92 15.53
N GLU A 32 42.58 -32.12 14.93
CA GLU A 32 42.69 -33.40 15.64
C GLU A 32 44.04 -33.56 16.35
N GLU A 33 45.15 -33.23 15.66
CA GLU A 33 46.52 -33.30 16.21
C GLU A 33 46.67 -32.45 17.47
N LEU A 34 46.16 -31.22 17.45
CA LEU A 34 46.29 -30.27 18.56
C LEU A 34 45.18 -30.40 19.61
N GLN A 35 44.15 -31.22 19.36
CA GLN A 35 42.96 -31.37 20.20
C GLN A 35 42.29 -30.03 20.55
N ILE A 36 42.13 -29.18 19.53
CA ILE A 36 41.51 -27.84 19.65
C ILE A 36 40.23 -27.76 18.82
N ALA A 37 39.37 -26.77 19.07
CA ALA A 37 38.27 -26.41 18.20
C ALA A 37 38.59 -25.12 17.46
N ILE A 38 38.74 -25.17 16.13
CA ILE A 38 39.04 -23.99 15.31
C ILE A 38 37.73 -23.23 15.04
N PRO A 39 37.61 -21.95 15.46
CA PRO A 39 36.38 -21.19 15.26
C PRO A 39 36.07 -20.93 13.78
N PHE A 40 34.79 -20.79 13.45
CA PHE A 40 34.30 -20.58 12.08
C PHE A 40 35.06 -19.47 11.33
N HIS A 41 35.21 -18.29 11.93
CA HIS A 41 35.87 -17.16 11.30
C HIS A 41 37.37 -17.38 11.09
N LEU A 42 38.05 -18.11 11.99
CA LEU A 42 39.46 -18.49 11.81
C LEU A 42 39.62 -19.56 10.73
N LYS A 43 38.75 -20.57 10.71
CA LYS A 43 38.68 -21.57 9.63
C LYS A 43 38.52 -20.87 8.29
N LEU A 44 37.54 -19.96 8.17
CA LEU A 44 37.33 -19.17 6.97
C LEU A 44 38.56 -18.33 6.60
N PHE A 45 39.23 -17.71 7.57
CA PHE A 45 40.42 -16.92 7.30
C PHE A 45 41.55 -17.77 6.70
N VAL A 46 41.83 -18.96 7.25
CA VAL A 46 42.95 -19.79 6.77
C VAL A 46 42.65 -20.55 5.47
N THR A 47 41.40 -20.94 5.26
CA THR A 47 41.00 -21.68 4.06
C THR A 47 40.64 -20.78 2.88
N VAL A 48 40.38 -19.48 3.13
CA VAL A 48 39.89 -18.55 2.10
C VAL A 48 40.81 -17.35 1.86
N LEU A 49 41.64 -16.93 2.84
CA LEU A 49 42.47 -15.72 2.73
C LEU A 49 43.97 -16.02 2.67
N THR A 50 44.51 -16.86 3.53
CA THR A 50 45.97 -17.13 3.61
C THR A 50 46.25 -18.32 4.53
N ASN A 51 47.30 -19.12 4.31
CA ASN A 51 47.80 -20.06 5.33
C ASN A 51 48.43 -19.32 6.54
N GLY A 52 48.61 -18.00 6.47
CA GLY A 52 49.45 -17.28 7.40
C GLY A 52 50.90 -17.29 6.94
N ARG A 53 51.77 -16.62 7.70
CA ARG A 53 53.15 -16.34 7.29
C ARG A 53 54.07 -16.11 8.46
N GLN A 54 55.36 -16.07 8.18
CA GLN A 54 56.33 -15.60 9.16
C GLN A 54 56.10 -14.11 9.45
N PRO A 55 56.17 -13.67 10.72
CA PRO A 55 56.03 -12.26 11.08
C PRO A 55 57.08 -11.42 10.37
N TRP A 56 56.67 -10.29 9.78
CA TRP A 56 57.54 -9.38 9.04
C TRP A 56 57.79 -8.06 9.79
N SER A 57 56.97 -7.74 10.79
CA SER A 57 57.16 -6.57 11.64
C SER A 57 56.91 -6.89 13.11
N ASN A 58 57.82 -6.41 13.96
CA ASN A 58 57.65 -6.53 15.40
C ASN A 58 56.77 -5.42 16.00
N THR A 59 56.36 -4.43 15.22
CA THR A 59 55.57 -3.27 15.71
C THR A 59 54.08 -3.36 15.39
N VAL A 60 53.68 -4.38 14.64
CA VAL A 60 52.32 -4.59 14.12
C VAL A 60 51.64 -5.76 14.84
N VAL A 61 50.59 -5.45 15.60
CA VAL A 61 49.79 -6.44 16.33
C VAL A 61 48.48 -6.67 15.59
N HIS A 62 48.54 -7.48 14.52
CA HIS A 62 47.40 -7.80 13.66
C HIS A 62 47.49 -9.26 13.17
N VAL A 63 46.35 -9.91 12.93
CA VAL A 63 46.29 -11.31 12.47
C VAL A 63 47.10 -11.54 11.19
N SER A 64 47.10 -10.59 10.26
CA SER A 64 47.86 -10.70 8.99
C SER A 64 49.40 -10.67 9.16
N ASN A 65 49.91 -10.38 10.35
CA ASN A 65 51.33 -10.44 10.70
C ASN A 65 51.63 -11.51 11.76
N LEU A 66 50.68 -11.79 12.65
CA LEU A 66 50.87 -12.71 13.79
C LEU A 66 50.49 -14.16 13.47
N LEU A 67 49.59 -14.40 12.51
CA LEU A 67 49.15 -15.75 12.18
C LEU A 67 50.23 -16.48 11.38
N GLY A 68 50.84 -17.48 11.99
CA GLY A 68 51.80 -18.37 11.33
C GLY A 68 51.11 -19.41 10.45
N PRO A 69 51.86 -20.05 9.53
CA PRO A 69 51.39 -21.20 8.75
C PRO A 69 50.74 -22.27 9.65
N VAL A 70 49.64 -22.89 9.24
CA VAL A 70 48.91 -23.91 10.00
C VAL A 70 49.81 -25.07 10.42
N GLU A 71 50.80 -25.44 9.59
CA GLU A 71 51.75 -26.49 9.90
C GLU A 71 52.65 -26.14 11.10
N SER A 72 52.90 -24.84 11.29
CA SER A 72 53.73 -24.31 12.37
C SER A 72 53.00 -24.20 13.72
N TRP A 73 51.69 -24.47 13.78
CA TRP A 73 50.93 -24.40 15.02
C TRP A 73 51.29 -25.57 15.95
N PHE A 74 51.45 -25.27 17.24
CA PHE A 74 51.82 -26.27 18.25
C PHE A 74 51.19 -25.97 19.61
N LEU A 75 51.08 -26.99 20.47
CA LEU A 75 50.56 -26.84 21.82
C LEU A 75 51.66 -26.34 22.77
N ASP A 76 51.38 -25.29 23.55
CA ASP A 76 52.30 -24.87 24.62
C ASP A 76 52.21 -25.87 25.79
N THR A 77 53.33 -26.54 26.05
CA THR A 77 53.45 -27.56 27.13
C THR A 77 54.41 -27.12 28.25
N HIS A 78 54.96 -25.90 28.19
CA HIS A 78 56.14 -25.55 28.99
C HIS A 78 55.88 -24.79 30.31
N ASN A 79 54.65 -24.42 30.64
CA ASN A 79 54.34 -23.83 31.95
C ASN A 79 53.53 -24.81 32.81
N GLY A 80 54.23 -25.54 33.68
CA GLY A 80 53.68 -26.48 34.68
C GLY A 80 52.85 -25.83 35.78
N LEU A 81 51.87 -25.01 35.43
CA LEU A 81 50.75 -24.60 36.28
C LEU A 81 49.48 -25.23 35.73
N ASP A 82 49.17 -26.35 36.36
CA ASP A 82 47.88 -27.02 36.46
C ASP A 82 46.68 -26.13 36.11
N THR A 83 46.13 -26.25 34.90
CA THR A 83 44.69 -26.07 34.63
C THR A 83 44.32 -26.80 33.35
N GLN A 84 43.06 -27.23 33.27
CA GLN A 84 42.41 -27.90 32.15
C GLN A 84 42.36 -27.11 30.81
N ASN A 85 43.15 -26.04 30.67
CA ASN A 85 43.13 -25.08 29.55
C ASN A 85 44.50 -25.02 28.85
N GLY A 86 44.84 -26.05 28.06
CA GLY A 86 45.95 -25.97 27.12
C GLY A 86 45.65 -24.99 25.98
N TYR A 87 46.66 -24.25 25.52
CA TYR A 87 46.56 -23.32 24.40
C TYR A 87 47.43 -23.80 23.24
N ALA A 88 46.88 -23.75 22.02
CA ALA A 88 47.66 -23.84 20.80
C ALA A 88 48.23 -22.46 20.46
N ILE A 89 49.54 -22.39 20.21
CA ILE A 89 50.21 -21.21 19.69
C ILE A 89 50.04 -21.22 18.17
N LEU A 90 49.38 -20.20 17.65
CA LEU A 90 49.14 -20.01 16.21
C LEU A 90 50.22 -19.14 15.55
N GLY A 91 50.96 -18.38 16.35
CA GLY A 91 52.13 -17.64 15.88
C GLY A 91 52.73 -16.75 16.97
N VAL A 92 54.02 -16.48 16.80
CA VAL A 92 54.85 -15.71 17.74
C VAL A 92 55.66 -14.69 16.96
N ASP A 93 55.61 -13.45 17.41
CA ASP A 93 56.41 -12.36 16.86
C ASP A 93 57.88 -12.42 17.34
N THR A 94 58.83 -12.12 16.45
CA THR A 94 60.25 -12.48 16.62
C THR A 94 61.00 -11.73 17.73
N GLN A 95 60.48 -10.59 18.20
CA GLN A 95 61.22 -9.74 19.17
C GLN A 95 60.39 -9.18 20.33
N LEU A 96 59.07 -9.02 20.22
CA LEU A 96 58.25 -8.36 21.26
C LEU A 96 57.32 -9.30 22.05
N SER A 97 57.48 -10.62 21.90
CA SER A 97 56.66 -11.63 22.59
C SER A 97 55.16 -11.46 22.35
N ASN A 98 54.75 -10.95 21.17
CA ASN A 98 53.35 -10.99 20.80
C ASN A 98 52.99 -12.43 20.43
N ILE A 99 51.96 -13.00 21.06
CA ILE A 99 51.57 -14.40 20.86
C ILE A 99 50.09 -14.44 20.51
N LEU A 100 49.79 -15.07 19.38
CA LEU A 100 48.42 -15.43 19.02
C LEU A 100 48.18 -16.87 19.49
N THR A 101 47.20 -17.04 20.38
CA THR A 101 46.87 -18.35 20.97
C THR A 101 45.40 -18.69 20.75
N LEU A 102 45.12 -20.00 20.71
CA LEU A 102 43.79 -20.57 20.60
C LEU A 102 43.59 -21.59 21.71
N SER A 103 42.59 -21.39 22.54
CA SER A 103 42.22 -22.37 23.56
C SER A 103 41.47 -23.56 22.96
N ARG A 104 41.43 -24.68 23.70
CA ARG A 104 40.70 -25.90 23.28
C ARG A 104 39.20 -25.67 23.02
N ASP A 105 38.58 -24.74 23.73
CA ASP A 105 37.17 -24.35 23.57
C ASP A 105 36.92 -23.32 22.45
N GLY A 106 37.95 -22.96 21.67
CA GLY A 106 37.80 -22.09 20.50
C GLY A 106 37.92 -20.59 20.78
N ARG A 107 38.51 -20.18 21.91
CA ARG A 107 38.72 -18.75 22.21
C ARG A 107 40.10 -18.32 21.73
N ILE A 108 40.13 -17.26 20.93
CA ILE A 108 41.37 -16.69 20.41
C ILE A 108 41.83 -15.59 21.35
N ARG A 109 43.13 -15.59 21.66
CA ARG A 109 43.75 -14.59 22.53
C ARG A 109 44.99 -14.00 21.91
N VAL A 110 45.17 -12.71 22.06
CA VAL A 110 46.39 -11.97 21.71
C VAL A 110 47.03 -11.53 23.02
N ASN A 111 48.25 -12.00 23.28
CA ASN A 111 49.01 -11.65 24.50
C ASN A 111 48.26 -11.95 25.82
N GLY A 112 47.38 -12.96 25.81
CA GLY A 112 46.57 -13.35 26.97
C GLY A 112 45.17 -12.73 27.02
N ASP A 113 44.92 -11.66 26.28
CA ASP A 113 43.60 -11.02 26.20
C ASP A 113 42.72 -11.71 25.15
N THR A 114 41.48 -12.04 25.52
CA THR A 114 40.53 -12.69 24.60
C THR A 114 39.99 -11.67 23.60
N VAL A 115 40.06 -12.00 22.31
CA VAL A 115 39.60 -11.13 21.22
C VAL A 115 38.49 -11.83 20.43
N ASP A 116 37.49 -11.06 19.99
CA ASP A 116 36.56 -11.54 18.98
C ASP A 116 37.30 -11.59 17.63
N PHE A 117 37.41 -12.78 17.05
CA PHE A 117 38.20 -12.94 15.84
C PHE A 117 37.56 -12.28 14.62
N PHE A 118 36.23 -12.22 14.57
CA PHE A 118 35.55 -11.52 13.49
C PHE A 118 35.84 -10.02 13.59
N GLU A 119 35.76 -9.39 14.77
CA GLU A 119 36.14 -7.98 14.94
C GLU A 119 37.64 -7.74 14.78
N PHE A 120 38.48 -8.73 15.12
CA PHE A 120 39.93 -8.64 15.01
C PHE A 120 40.40 -8.68 13.54
N VAL A 121 39.72 -9.47 12.71
CA VAL A 121 39.93 -9.51 11.25
C VAL A 121 39.18 -8.37 10.57
N THR A 122 37.90 -8.22 10.87
CA THR A 122 37.03 -7.22 10.26
C THR A 122 37.09 -5.96 11.09
N MET A 123 37.95 -5.05 10.66
CA MET A 123 37.89 -3.67 11.13
C MET A 123 36.62 -3.03 10.59
N VAL A 124 35.53 -3.15 11.35
CA VAL A 124 34.25 -2.49 11.07
C VAL A 124 34.53 -1.03 10.69
N ASN A 125 34.12 -0.61 9.49
CA ASN A 125 34.32 0.73 8.88
C ASN A 125 35.60 0.99 8.05
N ARG A 126 36.26 -0.02 7.48
CA ARG A 126 37.41 0.19 6.56
C ARG A 126 37.16 -0.45 5.18
N PRO A 127 37.57 0.19 4.06
CA PRO A 127 37.37 -0.34 2.71
C PRO A 127 38.30 -1.54 2.47
N PHE A 128 37.77 -2.66 1.98
CA PHE A 128 38.59 -3.79 1.49
C PHE A 128 39.53 -3.31 0.37
N ASN A 129 40.69 -3.92 0.10
CA ASN A 129 41.49 -3.60 -1.09
C ASN A 129 41.90 -4.90 -1.78
N PRO A 130 41.34 -5.22 -2.95
CA PRO A 130 41.46 -6.54 -3.54
C PRO A 130 42.84 -6.79 -4.16
N GLU A 131 43.69 -5.75 -4.30
CA GLU A 131 45.07 -5.89 -4.74
C GLU A 131 45.95 -6.57 -3.70
N PHE A 132 45.54 -6.55 -2.43
CA PHE A 132 46.31 -7.15 -1.35
C PHE A 132 45.99 -8.62 -1.08
N TYR A 133 45.14 -9.24 -1.90
CA TYR A 133 44.65 -10.60 -1.69
C TYR A 133 44.79 -11.44 -2.96
N ASN A 134 44.92 -12.76 -2.78
CA ASN A 134 44.95 -13.71 -3.88
C ASN A 134 43.64 -13.71 -4.69
N PHE A 135 43.69 -13.19 -5.92
CA PHE A 135 42.51 -12.97 -6.76
C PHE A 135 41.87 -14.25 -7.32
N GLU A 136 42.68 -15.25 -7.70
CA GLU A 136 42.14 -16.45 -8.34
C GLU A 136 41.22 -17.22 -7.37
N LYS A 137 41.56 -17.23 -6.08
CA LYS A 137 40.72 -17.78 -5.02
C LYS A 137 39.56 -16.88 -4.60
N PHE A 138 39.67 -15.57 -4.79
CA PHE A 138 38.57 -14.64 -4.55
C PHE A 138 37.35 -14.91 -5.44
N LYS A 139 37.56 -15.36 -6.68
CA LYS A 139 36.49 -15.71 -7.63
C LYS A 139 35.67 -16.94 -7.20
N GLU A 140 36.28 -17.87 -6.49
CA GLU A 140 35.66 -19.15 -6.08
C GLU A 140 34.75 -19.01 -4.84
N ARG A 141 34.71 -17.83 -4.22
CA ARG A 141 34.02 -17.59 -2.95
C ARG A 141 32.51 -17.74 -3.03
N VAL A 142 31.94 -18.23 -1.93
CA VAL A 142 30.49 -18.31 -1.68
C VAL A 142 30.01 -17.19 -0.75
N TYR A 143 30.88 -16.72 0.16
CA TYR A 143 30.57 -15.70 1.16
C TYR A 143 31.62 -14.57 1.17
N PHE A 144 31.17 -13.33 1.33
CA PHE A 144 32.05 -12.16 1.47
C PHE A 144 31.87 -11.56 2.88
N PRO A 145 32.94 -11.47 3.69
CA PRO A 145 32.82 -11.06 5.09
C PRO A 145 32.80 -9.54 5.32
N PHE A 146 32.71 -8.71 4.27
CA PHE A 146 32.95 -7.27 4.34
C PHE A 146 31.75 -6.42 3.91
N SER A 147 31.61 -5.23 4.48
CA SER A 147 30.64 -4.22 4.03
C SER A 147 31.01 -3.72 2.63
N MET A 148 30.10 -3.88 1.67
CA MET A 148 30.32 -3.47 0.29
C MET A 148 29.47 -2.24 -0.01
N THR A 149 30.10 -1.05 0.01
CA THR A 149 29.43 0.23 -0.28
C THR A 149 29.61 0.64 -1.74
N LYS A 150 28.73 1.54 -2.21
CA LYS A 150 28.85 2.21 -3.51
C LYS A 150 30.25 2.79 -3.76
N GLU A 151 30.80 3.53 -2.80
CA GLU A 151 32.11 4.20 -2.92
C GLU A 151 33.19 3.17 -3.17
N TYR A 152 33.16 2.07 -2.43
CA TYR A 152 34.12 0.99 -2.56
C TYR A 152 33.98 0.23 -3.87
N TYR A 153 32.75 -0.15 -4.24
CA TYR A 153 32.49 -0.87 -5.49
C TYR A 153 32.95 -0.09 -6.73
N SER A 154 32.86 1.25 -6.67
CA SER A 154 33.31 2.12 -7.76
C SER A 154 34.81 2.03 -8.02
N THR A 155 35.63 1.80 -6.99
CA THR A 155 37.09 1.70 -7.07
C THR A 155 37.60 0.32 -7.49
N LEU A 156 36.73 -0.69 -7.54
CA LEU A 156 37.14 -2.03 -7.95
C LEU A 156 37.62 -2.03 -9.41
N PRO A 157 38.79 -2.63 -9.70
CA PRO A 157 39.21 -2.85 -11.07
C PRO A 157 38.18 -3.71 -11.82
N ASP A 158 38.00 -3.47 -13.12
CA ASP A 158 36.92 -4.09 -13.88
C ASP A 158 36.96 -5.61 -13.78
N LYS A 159 38.15 -6.23 -13.77
CA LYS A 159 38.36 -7.68 -13.61
C LYS A 159 37.59 -8.30 -12.42
N TYR A 160 37.35 -7.54 -11.35
CA TYR A 160 36.59 -8.00 -10.17
C TYR A 160 35.09 -7.81 -10.34
N LYS A 161 34.66 -6.77 -11.07
CA LYS A 161 33.24 -6.52 -11.36
C LYS A 161 32.65 -7.59 -12.28
N PHE A 162 33.45 -8.43 -12.93
CA PHE A 162 32.98 -9.57 -13.75
C PHE A 162 32.53 -10.80 -12.98
N VAL A 163 32.64 -10.80 -11.65
CA VAL A 163 32.21 -11.94 -10.84
C VAL A 163 30.74 -11.73 -10.46
N ASP A 164 29.82 -12.43 -11.14
CA ASP A 164 28.36 -12.31 -10.92
C ASP A 164 27.97 -12.42 -9.44
N LYS A 165 28.55 -13.39 -8.72
CA LYS A 165 28.30 -13.57 -7.28
C LYS A 165 28.70 -12.36 -6.45
N LEU A 166 29.85 -11.76 -6.74
CA LEU A 166 30.34 -10.56 -6.06
C LEU A 166 29.41 -9.37 -6.36
N THR A 167 29.07 -9.17 -7.63
CA THR A 167 28.19 -8.08 -8.06
C THR A 167 26.80 -8.20 -7.45
N MET A 168 26.24 -9.40 -7.39
CA MET A 168 24.94 -9.66 -6.76
C MET A 168 24.98 -9.41 -5.26
N HIS A 169 26.03 -9.85 -4.58
CA HIS A 169 26.22 -9.58 -3.16
C HIS A 169 26.40 -8.07 -2.88
N ALA A 170 27.11 -7.35 -3.76
CA ALA A 170 27.27 -5.89 -3.68
C ALA A 170 25.92 -5.18 -3.71
N ILE A 171 25.10 -5.52 -4.70
CA ILE A 171 23.75 -4.98 -4.91
C ILE A 171 22.85 -5.35 -3.72
N GLU A 172 23.06 -6.54 -3.16
CA GLU A 172 22.34 -7.01 -1.98
C GLU A 172 22.70 -6.27 -0.69
N LEU A 173 23.86 -5.63 -0.61
CA LEU A 173 24.24 -4.81 0.54
C LEU A 173 23.89 -3.34 0.27
N ASP A 174 24.27 -2.82 -0.89
CA ASP A 174 24.00 -1.46 -1.34
C ASP A 174 23.56 -1.44 -2.82
N PRO A 175 22.25 -1.26 -3.11
CA PRO A 175 21.73 -1.22 -4.48
C PRO A 175 22.41 -0.16 -5.36
N LYS A 176 22.96 0.92 -4.78
CA LYS A 176 23.62 1.99 -5.55
C LYS A 176 24.91 1.51 -6.24
N CYS A 177 25.47 0.37 -5.83
CA CYS A 177 26.57 -0.28 -6.54
C CYS A 177 26.24 -0.53 -8.02
N TYR A 178 24.95 -0.74 -8.34
CA TYR A 178 24.48 -0.97 -9.71
C TYR A 178 24.92 0.11 -10.72
N ALA A 179 25.11 1.35 -10.28
CA ALA A 179 25.58 2.44 -11.15
C ALA A 179 26.96 2.16 -11.78
N TYR A 180 27.83 1.44 -11.06
CA TYR A 180 29.21 1.15 -11.48
C TYR A 180 29.38 -0.26 -12.03
N VAL A 181 28.28 -1.01 -12.16
CA VAL A 181 28.28 -2.34 -12.77
C VAL A 181 28.54 -2.22 -14.28
N PRO A 182 29.37 -3.09 -14.88
CA PRO A 182 29.57 -3.12 -16.32
C PRO A 182 28.28 -3.36 -17.10
N ASP A 183 28.18 -2.79 -18.30
CA ASP A 183 26.92 -2.78 -19.06
C ASP A 183 26.41 -4.18 -19.42
N TYR A 184 27.29 -5.14 -19.70
CA TYR A 184 26.87 -6.52 -19.99
C TYR A 184 26.21 -7.22 -18.79
N ILE A 185 26.59 -6.89 -17.54
CA ILE A 185 25.89 -7.40 -16.34
C ILE A 185 24.56 -6.68 -16.18
N LYS A 186 24.52 -5.36 -16.42
CA LYS A 186 23.24 -4.61 -16.41
C LYS A 186 22.24 -5.17 -17.41
N MET A 187 22.72 -5.82 -18.46
CA MET A 187 21.89 -6.48 -19.47
C MET A 187 21.30 -7.83 -19.01
N MET A 188 21.76 -8.40 -17.90
CA MET A 188 21.20 -9.63 -17.36
C MET A 188 19.84 -9.38 -16.71
N ARG A 189 18.78 -9.91 -17.32
CA ARG A 189 17.37 -9.74 -16.88
C ARG A 189 17.16 -9.97 -15.38
N HIS A 190 17.71 -11.06 -14.84
CA HIS A 190 17.52 -11.42 -13.42
C HIS A 190 18.17 -10.41 -12.46
N ILE A 191 19.30 -9.81 -12.84
CA ILE A 191 20.01 -8.79 -12.04
C ILE A 191 19.24 -7.48 -12.10
N ALA A 192 18.92 -6.99 -13.30
CA ALA A 192 18.16 -5.76 -13.50
C ALA A 192 16.81 -5.80 -12.76
N LYS A 193 16.08 -6.92 -12.85
CA LYS A 193 14.83 -7.14 -12.10
C LYS A 193 15.04 -7.03 -10.59
N LYS A 194 16.02 -7.75 -10.05
CA LYS A 194 16.28 -7.76 -8.60
C LYS A 194 16.67 -6.39 -8.08
N VAL A 195 17.51 -5.67 -8.82
CA VAL A 195 17.91 -4.28 -8.51
C VAL A 195 16.68 -3.38 -8.49
N PHE A 196 15.84 -3.45 -9.52
CA PHE A 196 14.68 -2.58 -9.64
C PHE A 196 13.65 -2.81 -8.54
N ILE A 197 13.31 -4.07 -8.25
CA ILE A 197 12.39 -4.43 -7.17
C ILE A 197 12.88 -3.89 -5.82
N ARG A 198 14.20 -3.94 -5.59
CA ARG A 198 14.79 -3.49 -4.34
C ARG A 198 14.86 -1.96 -4.24
N ASN A 199 15.15 -1.28 -5.34
CA ASN A 199 15.22 0.18 -5.37
C ASN A 199 14.76 0.71 -6.74
N PRO A 200 13.46 1.04 -6.89
CA PRO A 200 12.90 1.53 -8.14
C PRO A 200 13.56 2.80 -8.68
N SER A 201 14.17 3.64 -7.81
CA SER A 201 14.84 4.87 -8.24
C SER A 201 16.02 4.63 -9.18
N LEU A 202 16.59 3.41 -9.17
CA LEU A 202 17.68 2.99 -10.06
C LEU A 202 17.18 2.56 -11.44
N GLY A 203 15.88 2.66 -11.72
CA GLY A 203 15.31 2.38 -13.04
C GLY A 203 15.93 3.16 -14.19
N THR A 204 16.47 4.36 -13.91
CA THR A 204 17.22 5.18 -14.89
C THR A 204 18.52 4.52 -15.38
N LEU A 205 19.03 3.54 -14.65
CA LEU A 205 20.26 2.81 -14.96
C LEU A 205 20.00 1.48 -15.67
N ILE A 206 18.73 1.09 -15.86
CA ILE A 206 18.38 -0.10 -16.63
C ILE A 206 18.64 0.19 -18.11
N PRO A 207 19.34 -0.71 -18.84
CA PRO A 207 19.58 -0.53 -20.27
C PRO A 207 18.27 -0.37 -21.04
N LYS A 208 18.28 0.49 -22.07
CA LYS A 208 17.08 0.81 -22.86
C LYS A 208 16.53 -0.41 -23.57
N GLU A 209 17.41 -1.30 -24.00
CA GLU A 209 17.10 -2.56 -24.66
C GLU A 209 16.23 -3.48 -23.77
N LEU A 210 16.44 -3.48 -22.44
CA LEU A 210 15.54 -4.18 -21.51
C LEU A 210 14.23 -3.42 -21.29
N LEU A 211 14.28 -2.08 -21.28
CA LEU A 211 13.08 -1.25 -21.14
C LEU A 211 12.21 -1.21 -22.40
N GLU A 212 12.66 -1.81 -23.51
CA GLU A 212 11.91 -2.08 -24.74
C GLU A 212 11.45 -3.55 -24.85
N ASP A 213 12.01 -4.43 -24.03
CA ASP A 213 11.74 -5.88 -24.04
C ASP A 213 10.45 -6.20 -23.27
N THR A 214 9.42 -6.63 -23.99
CA THR A 214 8.09 -6.95 -23.46
C THR A 214 8.13 -8.00 -22.37
N ASP A 215 8.92 -9.06 -22.54
CA ASP A 215 8.97 -10.14 -21.54
C ASP A 215 9.57 -9.66 -20.23
N PHE A 216 10.64 -8.85 -20.31
CA PHE A 216 11.29 -8.27 -19.15
C PHE A 216 10.39 -7.27 -18.43
N VAL A 217 9.84 -6.28 -19.14
CA VAL A 217 8.99 -5.25 -18.54
C VAL A 217 7.75 -5.89 -17.92
N MET A 218 7.14 -6.88 -18.58
CA MET A 218 5.99 -7.61 -18.04
C MET A 218 6.33 -8.40 -16.76
N ASP A 219 7.49 -9.06 -16.73
CA ASP A 219 7.95 -9.81 -15.56
C ASP A 219 8.28 -8.90 -14.35
N VAL A 220 8.88 -7.73 -14.61
CA VAL A 220 9.12 -6.73 -13.56
C VAL A 220 7.82 -6.08 -13.11
N TYR A 221 6.91 -5.76 -14.04
CA TYR A 221 5.63 -5.11 -13.75
C TYR A 221 4.77 -5.92 -12.79
N LYS A 222 4.73 -7.25 -12.95
CA LYS A 222 4.07 -8.17 -12.01
C LYS A 222 4.56 -8.03 -10.56
N SER A 223 5.81 -7.62 -10.37
CA SER A 223 6.42 -7.43 -9.05
C SER A 223 6.40 -5.97 -8.60
N SER A 224 6.52 -5.01 -9.53
CA SER A 224 6.60 -3.59 -9.26
C SER A 224 6.10 -2.76 -10.44
N GLN A 225 4.89 -2.21 -10.32
CA GLN A 225 4.22 -1.40 -11.36
C GLN A 225 4.96 -0.11 -11.72
N SER A 226 5.83 0.39 -10.83
CA SER A 226 6.65 1.59 -11.03
C SER A 226 7.61 1.51 -12.23
N ILE A 227 7.86 0.32 -12.77
CA ILE A 227 8.69 0.15 -13.98
C ILE A 227 8.16 0.97 -15.17
N LEU A 228 6.83 1.20 -15.22
CA LEU A 228 6.21 2.00 -16.27
C LEU A 228 6.70 3.45 -16.28
N PHE A 229 7.11 4.04 -15.15
CA PHE A 229 7.69 5.39 -15.16
C PHE A 229 8.99 5.47 -15.98
N TYR A 230 9.71 4.36 -16.11
CA TYR A 230 10.98 4.28 -16.81
C TYR A 230 10.85 3.70 -18.22
N ALA A 231 9.94 2.73 -18.39
CA ALA A 231 9.72 2.08 -19.68
C ALA A 231 8.84 2.95 -20.62
N SER A 232 7.84 3.65 -20.07
CA SER A 232 6.88 4.44 -20.88
C SER A 232 7.47 5.51 -21.79
N PRO A 233 8.56 6.23 -21.46
CA PRO A 233 9.12 7.25 -22.36
C PRO A 233 9.87 6.65 -23.56
N ILE A 234 10.20 5.37 -23.51
CA ILE A 234 11.11 4.70 -24.45
C ILE A 234 10.31 3.78 -25.38
N GLY A 235 9.40 2.98 -24.82
CA GLY A 235 8.63 1.98 -25.56
C GLY A 235 7.19 2.38 -25.88
N LYS A 236 6.53 1.58 -26.72
CA LYS A 236 5.13 1.76 -27.13
C LYS A 236 4.14 1.10 -26.17
N TRP A 237 4.42 1.14 -24.86
CA TRP A 237 3.66 0.41 -23.83
C TRP A 237 2.18 0.79 -23.77
N TRP A 238 1.88 2.08 -23.95
CA TRP A 238 0.50 2.58 -23.99
C TRP A 238 -0.29 2.16 -25.24
N SER A 239 0.38 1.57 -26.24
CA SER A 239 -0.20 1.00 -27.45
C SER A 239 -0.05 -0.52 -27.54
N ASP A 240 0.70 -1.15 -26.63
CA ASP A 240 0.88 -2.60 -26.63
C ASP A 240 -0.36 -3.27 -26.04
N ARG A 241 -1.12 -3.95 -26.90
CA ARG A 241 -2.37 -4.59 -26.53
C ARG A 241 -2.19 -5.66 -25.45
N VAL A 242 -1.19 -6.53 -25.59
CA VAL A 242 -1.00 -7.68 -24.69
C VAL A 242 -0.60 -7.18 -23.31
N PHE A 243 0.33 -6.22 -23.27
CA PHE A 243 0.75 -5.60 -22.02
C PHE A 243 -0.41 -4.85 -21.35
N MET A 244 -1.15 -4.02 -22.09
CA MET A 244 -2.22 -3.20 -21.50
C MET A 244 -3.40 -4.03 -20.99
N ILE A 245 -3.72 -5.17 -21.61
CA ILE A 245 -4.72 -6.11 -21.09
C ILE A 245 -4.37 -6.53 -19.66
N GLU A 246 -3.11 -6.90 -19.42
CA GLU A 246 -2.70 -7.38 -18.10
C GLU A 246 -2.50 -6.23 -17.10
N ALA A 247 -1.98 -5.08 -17.57
CA ALA A 247 -1.83 -3.89 -16.75
C ALA A 247 -3.18 -3.34 -16.25
N LEU A 248 -4.18 -3.25 -17.14
CA LEU A 248 -5.52 -2.74 -16.83
C LEU A 248 -6.32 -3.64 -15.90
N LYS A 249 -6.06 -4.96 -15.88
CA LYS A 249 -6.64 -5.86 -14.87
C LYS A 249 -6.20 -5.50 -13.46
N SER A 250 -4.99 -4.97 -13.31
CA SER A 250 -4.43 -4.58 -12.01
C SER A 250 -4.78 -3.14 -11.63
N ASP A 251 -4.74 -2.22 -12.60
CA ASP A 251 -5.10 -0.81 -12.40
C ASP A 251 -5.81 -0.25 -13.65
N VAL A 252 -7.13 -0.11 -13.54
CA VAL A 252 -8.00 0.42 -14.59
C VAL A 252 -7.70 1.88 -14.90
N CYS A 253 -7.15 2.67 -13.96
CA CYS A 253 -6.88 4.10 -14.17
C CYS A 253 -5.82 4.37 -15.23
N LEU A 254 -5.02 3.36 -15.60
CA LEU A 254 -4.02 3.45 -16.67
C LEU A 254 -4.63 3.75 -18.05
N ILE A 255 -5.93 3.47 -18.25
CA ILE A 255 -6.63 3.74 -19.51
C ILE A 255 -6.50 5.20 -19.98
N ARG A 256 -6.36 6.15 -19.04
CA ARG A 256 -6.20 7.58 -19.30
C ARG A 256 -4.90 7.95 -20.04
N ASN A 257 -3.93 7.04 -20.05
CA ASN A 257 -2.64 7.20 -20.72
C ASN A 257 -2.54 6.38 -22.01
N CYS A 258 -3.42 5.39 -22.20
CA CYS A 258 -3.45 4.53 -23.38
C CYS A 258 -3.58 5.31 -24.69
N SER A 259 -3.10 4.73 -25.79
CA SER A 259 -3.36 5.23 -27.13
C SER A 259 -4.85 5.12 -27.50
N GLU A 260 -5.26 5.83 -28.55
CA GLU A 260 -6.64 5.75 -29.06
C GLU A 260 -6.99 4.34 -29.55
N GLU A 261 -6.02 3.59 -30.08
CA GLU A 261 -6.20 2.19 -30.52
C GLU A 261 -6.69 1.31 -29.36
N ILE A 262 -6.05 1.42 -28.20
CA ILE A 262 -6.43 0.66 -26.99
C ILE A 262 -7.77 1.16 -26.42
N ARG A 263 -8.01 2.48 -26.42
CA ARG A 263 -9.29 3.06 -25.95
C ARG A 263 -10.46 2.78 -26.89
N THR A 264 -10.20 2.28 -28.09
CA THR A 264 -11.23 1.92 -29.08
C THR A 264 -11.30 0.42 -29.35
N ASP A 265 -10.56 -0.40 -28.59
CA ASP A 265 -10.66 -1.86 -28.58
C ASP A 265 -11.84 -2.32 -27.72
N ARG A 266 -12.84 -2.92 -28.36
CA ARG A 266 -14.10 -3.34 -27.70
C ARG A 266 -13.85 -4.35 -26.57
N GLU A 267 -12.90 -5.28 -26.72
CA GLU A 267 -12.63 -6.30 -25.70
C GLU A 267 -12.02 -5.68 -24.45
N ILE A 268 -11.11 -4.71 -24.63
CA ILE A 268 -10.49 -3.99 -23.53
C ILE A 268 -11.54 -3.12 -22.82
N ILE A 269 -12.39 -2.42 -23.57
CA ILE A 269 -13.44 -1.60 -22.98
C ILE A 269 -14.44 -2.46 -22.20
N ASP A 270 -14.87 -3.59 -22.75
CA ASP A 270 -15.80 -4.49 -22.07
C ASP A 270 -15.23 -5.00 -20.74
N MET A 271 -13.93 -5.35 -20.74
CA MET A 271 -13.18 -5.80 -19.56
C MET A 271 -13.05 -4.71 -18.48
N ILE A 272 -12.61 -3.49 -18.84
CA ILE A 272 -12.41 -2.44 -17.84
C ILE A 272 -13.73 -1.95 -17.23
N ILE A 273 -14.83 -1.98 -18.00
CA ILE A 273 -16.17 -1.68 -17.50
C ILE A 273 -16.64 -2.76 -16.52
N ASP A 274 -16.28 -4.03 -16.76
CA ASP A 274 -16.58 -5.11 -15.83
C ASP A 274 -15.81 -5.01 -14.51
N ILE A 275 -14.59 -4.48 -14.54
CA ILE A 275 -13.74 -4.30 -13.34
C ILE A 275 -14.16 -3.06 -12.56
N ASP A 276 -14.14 -1.88 -13.19
CA ASP A 276 -14.53 -0.60 -12.59
C ASP A 276 -15.05 0.38 -13.64
N ALA A 277 -16.36 0.35 -13.85
CA ALA A 277 -17.06 1.27 -14.74
C ALA A 277 -16.96 2.74 -14.30
N ALA A 278 -16.90 3.04 -13.00
CA ALA A 278 -16.96 4.40 -12.51
C ALA A 278 -15.71 5.21 -12.88
N SER A 279 -14.54 4.60 -12.74
CA SER A 279 -13.26 5.26 -13.03
C SER A 279 -12.88 5.22 -14.52
N SER A 280 -13.30 4.19 -15.25
CA SER A 280 -12.91 3.97 -16.66
C SER A 280 -13.77 4.72 -17.67
N PHE A 281 -15.08 4.90 -17.40
CA PHE A 281 -16.04 5.33 -18.42
C PHE A 281 -15.68 6.67 -19.09
N GLN A 282 -15.10 7.61 -18.35
CA GLN A 282 -14.71 8.90 -18.89
C GLN A 282 -13.67 8.79 -20.04
N TYR A 283 -12.95 7.67 -20.16
CA TYR A 283 -11.85 7.47 -21.11
C TYR A 283 -12.17 6.55 -22.30
N ILE A 284 -13.40 6.04 -22.44
CA ILE A 284 -13.76 5.02 -23.47
C ILE A 284 -14.02 5.59 -24.88
N GLY A 285 -13.71 6.87 -25.11
CA GLY A 285 -13.80 7.51 -26.43
C GLY A 285 -15.17 7.35 -27.10
N LYS A 286 -15.18 6.76 -28.31
CA LYS A 286 -16.38 6.54 -29.14
C LYS A 286 -17.45 5.65 -28.50
N PHE A 287 -17.08 4.78 -27.56
CA PHE A 287 -18.03 3.87 -26.92
C PHE A 287 -18.94 4.54 -25.90
N LYS A 288 -18.77 5.85 -25.66
CA LYS A 288 -19.77 6.65 -24.93
C LYS A 288 -21.11 6.77 -25.67
N GLU A 289 -21.13 6.45 -26.96
CA GLU A 289 -22.33 6.41 -27.80
C GLU A 289 -22.82 4.98 -28.06
N ASP A 290 -22.06 3.95 -27.65
CA ASP A 290 -22.45 2.55 -27.81
C ASP A 290 -23.46 2.17 -26.74
N GLU A 291 -24.69 1.87 -27.16
CA GLU A 291 -25.83 1.66 -26.27
C GLU A 291 -25.62 0.49 -25.29
N ASP A 292 -25.02 -0.59 -25.74
CA ASP A 292 -24.79 -1.78 -24.92
C ASP A 292 -23.76 -1.48 -23.82
N ILE A 293 -22.66 -0.82 -24.19
CA ILE A 293 -21.59 -0.47 -23.25
C ILE A 293 -22.07 0.58 -22.25
N VAL A 294 -22.79 1.60 -22.70
CA VAL A 294 -23.34 2.64 -21.83
C VAL A 294 -24.30 2.04 -20.81
N LYS A 295 -25.24 1.18 -21.25
CA LYS A 295 -26.16 0.49 -20.34
C LYS A 295 -25.39 -0.37 -19.35
N LYS A 296 -24.44 -1.19 -19.81
CA LYS A 296 -23.60 -2.05 -18.94
C LYS A 296 -22.87 -1.21 -17.88
N ALA A 297 -22.23 -0.12 -18.30
CA ALA A 297 -21.48 0.76 -17.43
C ALA A 297 -22.36 1.44 -16.38
N LEU A 298 -23.56 1.91 -16.77
CA LEU A 298 -24.52 2.53 -15.87
C LEU A 298 -24.95 1.59 -14.75
N PHE A 299 -25.30 0.34 -15.07
CA PHE A 299 -25.70 -0.63 -14.05
C PHE A 299 -24.51 -1.05 -13.16
N LYS A 300 -23.32 -1.27 -13.75
CA LYS A 300 -22.12 -1.67 -13.00
C LYS A 300 -21.64 -0.58 -12.05
N SER A 301 -21.77 0.69 -12.43
CA SER A 301 -21.34 1.82 -11.59
C SER A 301 -22.41 2.25 -10.58
N ASN A 302 -23.57 1.57 -10.52
CA ASN A 302 -24.74 2.01 -9.76
C ASN A 302 -25.13 3.46 -10.11
N PHE A 303 -25.17 3.74 -11.42
CA PHE A 303 -25.54 5.01 -12.05
C PHE A 303 -24.68 6.23 -11.67
N THR A 304 -23.57 6.05 -10.97
CA THR A 304 -22.64 7.13 -10.58
C THR A 304 -21.98 7.85 -11.75
N ILE A 305 -22.05 7.29 -12.97
CA ILE A 305 -21.48 7.88 -14.19
C ILE A 305 -22.50 8.71 -14.98
N LEU A 306 -23.71 8.92 -14.46
CA LEU A 306 -24.81 9.60 -15.15
C LEU A 306 -24.40 10.96 -15.73
N HIS A 307 -23.61 11.73 -14.98
CA HIS A 307 -23.09 13.04 -15.41
C HIS A 307 -22.12 12.99 -16.59
N TYR A 308 -21.59 11.81 -16.95
CA TYR A 308 -20.77 11.60 -18.14
C TYR A 308 -21.59 11.15 -19.37
N ILE A 309 -22.87 10.81 -19.21
CA ILE A 309 -23.71 10.32 -20.30
C ILE A 309 -24.23 11.48 -21.15
N ASN A 310 -24.24 11.30 -22.46
CA ASN A 310 -24.81 12.29 -23.38
C ASN A 310 -26.33 12.46 -23.11
N SER A 311 -26.78 13.72 -23.05
CA SER A 311 -28.19 14.06 -22.89
C SER A 311 -29.07 13.45 -23.98
N ASP A 312 -28.60 13.44 -25.24
CA ASP A 312 -29.35 12.88 -26.38
C ASP A 312 -29.56 11.37 -26.23
N PHE A 313 -28.57 10.67 -25.67
CA PHE A 313 -28.68 9.23 -25.39
C PHE A 313 -29.82 8.95 -24.39
N LEU A 314 -29.90 9.73 -23.32
CA LEU A 314 -30.95 9.60 -22.30
C LEU A 314 -32.33 9.92 -22.89
N LEU A 315 -32.42 10.96 -23.73
CA LEU A 315 -33.68 11.35 -24.39
C LEU A 315 -34.21 10.25 -25.32
N ASN A 316 -33.33 9.51 -25.99
CA ASN A 316 -33.70 8.42 -26.89
C ASN A 316 -33.98 7.08 -26.15
N ASN A 317 -33.58 6.94 -24.88
CA ASN A 317 -33.68 5.70 -24.11
C ASN A 317 -34.69 5.80 -22.95
N ARG A 318 -35.99 5.98 -23.25
CA ARG A 318 -37.03 6.18 -22.22
C ARG A 318 -37.10 5.06 -21.19
N GLU A 319 -37.06 3.79 -21.60
CA GLU A 319 -37.14 2.66 -20.66
C GLU A 319 -35.98 2.62 -19.67
N LEU A 320 -34.78 2.97 -20.14
CA LEU A 320 -33.59 3.08 -19.29
C LEU A 320 -33.78 4.22 -18.26
N VAL A 321 -34.24 5.39 -18.71
CA VAL A 321 -34.53 6.53 -17.83
C VAL A 321 -35.52 6.14 -16.74
N LEU A 322 -36.62 5.47 -17.08
CA LEU A 322 -37.61 5.00 -16.11
C LEU A 322 -36.99 3.99 -15.12
N THR A 323 -36.09 3.12 -15.59
CA THR A 323 -35.39 2.14 -14.73
C THR A 323 -34.44 2.84 -13.75
N ILE A 324 -33.68 3.82 -14.22
CA ILE A 324 -32.78 4.63 -13.39
C ILE A 324 -33.58 5.36 -12.31
N LEU A 325 -34.68 6.03 -12.68
CA LEU A 325 -35.49 6.80 -11.74
C LEU A 325 -36.23 5.91 -10.74
N LYS A 326 -36.64 4.70 -11.13
CA LYS A 326 -37.18 3.69 -10.19
C LYS A 326 -36.17 3.26 -9.14
N SER A 327 -34.88 3.19 -9.50
CA SER A 327 -33.84 2.78 -8.56
C SER A 327 -33.58 3.85 -7.49
N ASN A 328 -33.53 5.13 -7.90
CA ASN A 328 -33.32 6.25 -6.99
C ASN A 328 -33.75 7.56 -7.67
N GLY A 329 -34.78 8.21 -7.12
CA GLY A 329 -35.34 9.45 -7.67
C GLY A 329 -34.41 10.65 -7.59
N LYS A 330 -33.31 10.60 -6.82
CA LYS A 330 -32.30 11.68 -6.79
C LYS A 330 -31.71 11.96 -8.17
N TYR A 331 -31.57 10.93 -9.02
CA TYR A 331 -30.97 11.05 -10.34
C TYR A 331 -31.74 11.98 -11.28
N ILE A 332 -33.00 12.29 -10.99
CA ILE A 332 -33.76 13.26 -11.79
C ILE A 332 -33.04 14.61 -11.91
N ASN A 333 -32.27 15.04 -10.91
CA ASN A 333 -31.54 16.31 -10.95
C ASN A 333 -30.33 16.30 -11.91
N GLU A 334 -29.83 15.12 -12.26
CA GLU A 334 -28.71 14.93 -13.19
C GLU A 334 -29.20 14.71 -14.63
N MET A 335 -30.51 14.52 -14.82
CA MET A 335 -31.12 14.30 -16.13
C MET A 335 -31.30 15.61 -16.92
N PRO A 336 -31.40 15.54 -18.26
CA PRO A 336 -31.75 16.69 -19.10
C PRO A 336 -33.07 17.36 -18.71
N GLU A 337 -33.19 18.67 -18.92
CA GLU A 337 -34.40 19.43 -18.55
C GLU A 337 -35.70 18.86 -19.14
N ALA A 338 -35.65 18.31 -20.35
CA ALA A 338 -36.81 17.72 -20.99
C ALA A 338 -37.35 16.49 -20.22
N ILE A 339 -36.45 15.64 -19.69
CA ILE A 339 -36.82 14.49 -18.84
C ILE A 339 -37.28 14.97 -17.46
N GLN A 340 -36.63 16.01 -16.92
CA GLN A 340 -37.08 16.58 -15.64
C GLN A 340 -38.53 17.05 -15.74
N LYS A 341 -38.89 17.75 -16.83
CA LYS A 341 -40.24 18.28 -17.09
C LYS A 341 -41.24 17.21 -17.55
N ASP A 342 -40.79 15.98 -17.82
CA ASP A 342 -41.68 14.88 -18.18
C ASP A 342 -42.48 14.43 -16.96
N ARG A 343 -43.81 14.44 -17.11
CA ARG A 343 -44.74 14.14 -16.02
C ARG A 343 -44.51 12.75 -15.44
N GLU A 344 -44.39 11.73 -16.28
CA GLU A 344 -44.25 10.34 -15.83
C GLU A 344 -42.92 10.14 -15.08
N CYS A 345 -41.82 10.64 -15.65
CA CYS A 345 -40.49 10.56 -15.04
C CYS A 345 -40.48 11.24 -13.66
N PHE A 346 -41.12 12.41 -13.55
CA PHE A 346 -41.27 13.12 -12.30
C PHE A 346 -42.00 12.29 -11.25
N PHE A 347 -43.22 11.83 -11.54
CA PHE A 347 -44.02 11.07 -10.59
C PHE A 347 -43.34 9.76 -10.18
N LEU A 348 -42.64 9.13 -11.11
CA LEU A 348 -41.86 7.92 -10.83
C LEU A 348 -40.71 8.20 -9.85
N ALA A 349 -39.93 9.25 -10.08
CA ALA A 349 -38.85 9.65 -9.18
C ALA A 349 -39.38 10.08 -7.80
N ALA A 350 -40.49 10.84 -7.77
CA ALA A 350 -41.10 11.34 -6.54
C ALA A 350 -41.73 10.25 -5.67
N ARG A 351 -41.99 9.05 -6.22
CA ARG A 351 -42.45 7.87 -5.46
C ARG A 351 -41.31 7.05 -4.86
N THR A 352 -40.05 7.47 -5.02
CA THR A 352 -38.90 6.76 -4.43
C THR A 352 -38.44 7.45 -3.14
N PRO A 353 -37.88 6.70 -2.17
CA PRO A 353 -37.12 7.28 -1.06
C PRO A 353 -35.92 8.09 -1.60
N TYR A 354 -35.52 9.16 -0.91
CA TYR A 354 -34.41 10.05 -1.27
C TYR A 354 -34.65 11.00 -2.46
N PHE A 355 -35.90 11.14 -2.88
CA PHE A 355 -36.26 12.19 -3.81
C PHE A 355 -35.88 13.57 -3.24
N THR A 356 -35.07 14.31 -3.98
CA THR A 356 -34.67 15.66 -3.61
C THR A 356 -34.77 16.50 -4.86
N SER A 357 -35.82 17.32 -5.01
CA SER A 357 -35.94 18.19 -6.18
C SER A 357 -35.43 19.59 -5.87
N LYS A 358 -34.40 20.01 -6.61
CA LYS A 358 -33.97 21.43 -6.68
C LYS A 358 -34.82 22.24 -7.66
N VAL A 359 -35.66 21.59 -8.45
CA VAL A 359 -36.24 22.16 -9.66
C VAL A 359 -37.65 22.67 -9.35
N GLN A 360 -37.75 23.99 -9.22
CA GLN A 360 -38.98 24.68 -8.82
C GLN A 360 -40.11 24.58 -9.86
N SER A 361 -39.77 24.35 -11.13
CA SER A 361 -40.74 24.12 -12.20
C SER A 361 -41.50 22.80 -12.05
N LEU A 362 -40.97 21.83 -11.30
CA LEU A 362 -41.65 20.53 -11.11
C LEU A 362 -42.84 20.64 -10.16
N TYR A 363 -42.83 21.59 -9.23
CA TYR A 363 -43.99 21.86 -8.37
C TYR A 363 -45.21 22.31 -9.19
N LYS A 364 -45.01 23.02 -10.31
CA LYS A 364 -46.12 23.38 -11.22
C LYS A 364 -46.76 22.16 -11.88
N ILE A 365 -45.99 21.10 -12.15
CA ILE A 365 -46.52 19.86 -12.73
C ILE A 365 -47.36 19.14 -11.67
N ILE A 366 -46.87 19.08 -10.43
CA ILE A 366 -47.60 18.51 -9.30
C ILE A 366 -48.95 19.22 -9.08
N GLU A 367 -48.97 20.54 -9.20
CA GLU A 367 -50.16 21.38 -8.99
C GLU A 367 -51.29 21.07 -9.98
N SER A 368 -51.01 20.37 -11.09
CA SER A 368 -52.00 20.02 -12.11
C SER A 368 -52.79 18.73 -11.83
N ASP A 369 -52.33 17.86 -10.92
CA ASP A 369 -53.00 16.57 -10.63
C ASP A 369 -52.95 16.20 -9.15
N ARG A 370 -54.08 16.44 -8.48
CA ARG A 370 -54.26 16.22 -7.05
C ARG A 370 -54.19 14.74 -6.65
N GLU A 371 -54.75 13.85 -7.47
CA GLU A 371 -54.84 12.42 -7.13
C GLU A 371 -53.49 11.75 -7.25
N ASP A 372 -52.73 12.06 -8.30
CA ASP A 372 -51.36 11.57 -8.41
C ASP A 372 -50.46 12.10 -7.29
N PHE A 373 -50.63 13.37 -6.88
CA PHE A 373 -49.86 13.93 -5.76
C PHE A 373 -50.14 13.22 -4.44
N LYS A 374 -51.39 12.81 -4.19
CA LYS A 374 -51.74 12.02 -3.01
C LYS A 374 -50.89 10.75 -2.88
N SER A 375 -50.64 10.05 -4.00
CA SER A 375 -49.79 8.85 -4.02
C SER A 375 -48.31 9.14 -3.71
N ILE A 376 -47.81 10.34 -4.02
CA ILE A 376 -46.44 10.75 -3.69
C ILE A 376 -46.27 10.94 -2.18
N LEU A 377 -47.28 11.48 -1.50
CA LEU A 377 -47.23 11.79 -0.07
C LEU A 377 -46.98 10.55 0.81
N GLN A 378 -47.29 9.35 0.29
CA GLN A 378 -46.92 8.09 0.94
C GLN A 378 -45.40 7.94 1.14
N PHE A 379 -44.60 8.42 0.17
CA PHE A 379 -43.14 8.25 0.17
C PHE A 379 -42.41 9.52 0.60
N ASN A 380 -42.91 10.69 0.16
CA ASN A 380 -42.27 11.99 0.41
C ASN A 380 -43.31 13.03 0.88
N PRO A 381 -43.79 12.91 2.14
CA PRO A 381 -44.85 13.78 2.68
C PRO A 381 -44.40 15.22 2.94
N ASP A 382 -43.09 15.48 2.96
CA ASP A 382 -42.49 16.81 3.12
C ASP A 382 -42.67 17.71 1.89
N LEU A 383 -42.94 17.13 0.72
CA LEU A 383 -43.21 17.89 -0.50
C LEU A 383 -44.45 18.76 -0.40
N LEU A 384 -45.37 18.46 0.52
CA LEU A 384 -46.57 19.26 0.78
C LEU A 384 -46.24 20.71 1.14
N GLU A 385 -45.10 20.97 1.81
CA GLU A 385 -44.65 22.33 2.15
C GLU A 385 -44.44 23.21 0.92
N LYS A 386 -44.01 22.60 -0.19
CA LYS A 386 -43.50 23.30 -1.38
C LYS A 386 -44.56 23.51 -2.46
N THR A 387 -45.79 23.08 -2.24
CA THR A 387 -46.89 23.15 -3.22
C THR A 387 -48.02 24.05 -2.72
N ILE A 388 -48.93 24.43 -3.62
CA ILE A 388 -50.17 25.15 -3.26
C ILE A 388 -51.09 24.34 -2.33
N PHE A 389 -50.87 23.03 -2.21
CA PHE A 389 -51.74 22.11 -1.46
C PHE A 389 -51.47 22.08 0.05
N LYS A 390 -50.55 22.91 0.57
CA LYS A 390 -50.24 22.97 2.01
C LYS A 390 -51.46 23.18 2.92
N ASP A 391 -52.50 23.83 2.39
CA ASP A 391 -53.76 24.12 3.09
C ASP A 391 -54.93 23.24 2.60
N ASP A 392 -54.65 22.18 1.83
CA ASP A 392 -55.65 21.14 1.50
C ASP A 392 -55.75 20.16 2.68
N ARG A 393 -56.90 20.16 3.34
CA ARG A 393 -57.16 19.34 4.54
C ARG A 393 -56.97 17.84 4.27
N GLU A 394 -57.42 17.32 3.13
CA GLU A 394 -57.34 15.88 2.87
C GLU A 394 -55.92 15.45 2.53
N LEU A 395 -55.19 16.24 1.73
CA LEU A 395 -53.79 15.97 1.41
C LEU A 395 -52.89 16.11 2.64
N LEU A 396 -53.16 17.09 3.51
CA LEU A 396 -52.48 17.19 4.80
C LEU A 396 -52.78 15.97 5.68
N LYS A 397 -54.03 15.51 5.74
CA LYS A 397 -54.39 14.30 6.50
C LYS A 397 -53.66 13.06 5.96
N GLU A 398 -53.57 12.90 4.64
CA GLU A 398 -52.80 11.83 4.01
C GLU A 398 -51.31 11.93 4.41
N ALA A 399 -50.68 13.10 4.25
CA ALA A 399 -49.29 13.32 4.61
C ALA A 399 -49.02 13.00 6.10
N LEU A 400 -49.92 13.43 6.99
CA LEU A 400 -49.83 13.17 8.43
C LEU A 400 -49.92 11.67 8.78
N SER A 401 -50.64 10.89 7.99
CA SER A 401 -50.73 9.43 8.19
C SER A 401 -49.40 8.71 7.92
N HIS A 402 -48.52 9.31 7.10
CA HIS A 402 -47.18 8.79 6.80
C HIS A 402 -46.07 9.48 7.60
N CYS A 403 -46.21 10.76 7.94
CA CYS A 403 -45.28 11.52 8.76
C CYS A 403 -46.00 12.60 9.59
N GLY A 404 -46.08 12.41 10.91
CA GLY A 404 -46.74 13.35 11.83
C GLY A 404 -46.05 14.72 11.92
N PHE A 405 -44.76 14.79 11.59
CA PHE A 405 -44.02 16.06 11.58
C PHE A 405 -44.44 17.02 10.46
N CYS A 406 -45.20 16.56 9.45
CA CYS A 406 -45.77 17.44 8.42
C CYS A 406 -46.71 18.51 8.99
N LEU A 407 -47.21 18.33 10.23
CA LEU A 407 -47.98 19.34 10.96
C LEU A 407 -47.24 20.68 11.07
N ARG A 408 -45.90 20.69 11.02
CA ARG A 408 -45.09 21.91 11.06
C ARG A 408 -45.39 22.88 9.92
N PHE A 409 -45.81 22.35 8.76
CA PHE A 409 -46.08 23.11 7.55
C PHE A 409 -47.52 23.62 7.46
N ALA A 410 -48.41 23.05 8.27
CA ALA A 410 -49.82 23.39 8.25
C ALA A 410 -50.06 24.85 8.70
N SER A 411 -51.14 25.45 8.22
CA SER A 411 -51.61 26.74 8.74
C SER A 411 -51.91 26.68 10.25
N GLU A 412 -51.92 27.84 10.90
CA GLU A 412 -52.26 27.92 12.33
C GLU A 412 -53.68 27.41 12.62
N GLU A 413 -54.60 27.53 11.66
CA GLU A 413 -55.95 26.95 11.74
C GLU A 413 -55.89 25.42 11.84
N PHE A 414 -55.11 24.76 10.98
CA PHE A 414 -54.94 23.31 11.00
C PHE A 414 -54.11 22.80 12.18
N LYS A 415 -53.17 23.60 12.68
CA LYS A 415 -52.49 23.32 13.97
C LYS A 415 -53.42 23.45 15.18
N ALA A 416 -54.57 24.10 15.02
CA ALA A 416 -55.64 24.17 16.00
C ALA A 416 -56.77 23.16 15.74
N ASP A 417 -56.70 22.40 14.64
CA ASP A 417 -57.65 21.35 14.33
C ASP A 417 -57.33 20.08 15.12
N LYS A 418 -58.28 19.68 15.97
CA LYS A 418 -58.12 18.54 16.87
C LYS A 418 -57.91 17.23 16.10
N GLU A 419 -58.60 17.01 14.99
CA GLU A 419 -58.53 15.75 14.23
C GLU A 419 -57.18 15.60 13.52
N LEU A 420 -56.70 16.68 12.88
CA LEU A 420 -55.41 16.68 12.21
C LEU A 420 -54.27 16.54 13.21
N VAL A 421 -54.32 17.28 14.32
CA VAL A 421 -53.30 17.15 15.38
C VAL A 421 -53.32 15.76 16.01
N LEU A 422 -54.51 15.17 16.23
CA LEU A 422 -54.61 13.80 16.74
C LEU A 422 -53.96 12.80 15.75
N THR A 423 -54.20 12.96 14.45
CA THR A 423 -53.55 12.14 13.41
C THR A 423 -52.02 12.31 13.44
N ALA A 424 -51.53 13.55 13.61
CA ALA A 424 -50.11 13.84 13.67
C ALA A 424 -49.42 13.19 14.88
N VAL A 425 -49.99 13.33 16.08
CA VAL A 425 -49.37 12.85 17.32
C VAL A 425 -49.47 11.33 17.48
N THR A 426 -50.53 10.71 16.95
CA THR A 426 -50.65 9.26 16.89
C THR A 426 -49.61 8.66 15.93
N LYS A 427 -49.24 9.37 14.87
CA LYS A 427 -48.13 8.95 13.99
C LYS A 427 -46.75 9.21 14.61
N ASN A 428 -46.50 10.42 15.11
CA ASN A 428 -45.26 10.80 15.79
C ASN A 428 -45.57 11.66 17.02
N GLY A 429 -45.41 11.11 18.23
CA GLY A 429 -45.83 11.80 19.46
C GLY A 429 -45.18 13.17 19.65
N SER A 430 -43.89 13.29 19.29
CA SER A 430 -43.17 14.57 19.30
C SER A 430 -43.75 15.65 18.36
N ALA A 431 -44.64 15.32 17.41
CA ALA A 431 -45.35 16.30 16.57
C ALA A 431 -46.22 17.26 17.39
N LEU A 432 -46.52 16.94 18.66
CA LEU A 432 -47.18 17.83 19.62
C LEU A 432 -46.52 19.22 19.70
N MET A 433 -45.20 19.30 19.45
CA MET A 433 -44.48 20.58 19.43
C MET A 433 -45.03 21.59 18.42
N TYR A 434 -45.67 21.13 17.35
CA TYR A 434 -46.24 21.97 16.29
C TYR A 434 -47.71 22.31 16.49
N ALA A 435 -48.40 21.66 17.45
CA ALA A 435 -49.78 21.95 17.74
C ALA A 435 -49.95 23.35 18.36
N SER A 436 -51.15 23.92 18.20
CA SER A 436 -51.54 25.17 18.83
C SER A 436 -51.43 25.09 20.38
N PRO A 437 -51.21 26.22 21.07
CA PRO A 437 -51.15 26.24 22.54
C PRO A 437 -52.38 25.61 23.21
N LYS A 438 -53.57 25.79 22.63
CA LYS A 438 -54.83 25.22 23.12
C LYS A 438 -54.81 23.69 23.08
N LEU A 439 -54.31 23.09 22.00
CA LEU A 439 -54.24 21.64 21.86
C LEU A 439 -53.08 21.02 22.63
N LYS A 440 -52.00 21.77 22.90
CA LYS A 440 -50.95 21.39 23.87
C LYS A 440 -51.43 21.33 25.32
N ASP A 441 -52.59 21.93 25.62
CA ASP A 441 -53.26 21.83 26.91
C ASP A 441 -54.47 20.87 26.90
N CYS A 442 -54.73 20.21 25.76
CA CYS A 442 -55.80 19.24 25.60
C CYS A 442 -55.34 17.86 26.08
N GLU A 443 -55.95 17.37 27.15
CA GLU A 443 -55.59 16.11 27.80
C GLU A 443 -55.60 14.91 26.83
N GLU A 444 -56.62 14.81 25.97
CA GLU A 444 -56.74 13.73 24.98
C GLU A 444 -55.59 13.73 23.98
N ILE A 445 -55.22 14.90 23.45
CA ILE A 445 -54.12 15.05 22.48
C ILE A 445 -52.77 14.78 23.15
N VAL A 446 -52.56 15.33 24.34
CA VAL A 446 -51.32 15.15 25.11
C VAL A 446 -51.14 13.68 25.49
N LEU A 447 -52.21 13.02 25.96
CA LEU A 447 -52.16 11.60 26.29
C LEU A 447 -51.84 10.76 25.04
N ALA A 448 -52.48 11.01 23.90
CA ALA A 448 -52.16 10.31 22.66
C ALA A 448 -50.69 10.51 22.22
N ALA A 449 -50.19 11.75 22.33
CA ALA A 449 -48.81 12.08 22.01
C ALA A 449 -47.80 11.36 22.93
N VAL A 450 -48.04 11.40 24.24
CA VAL A 450 -47.17 10.80 25.27
C VAL A 450 -47.23 9.28 25.23
N THR A 451 -48.38 8.70 24.91
CA THR A 451 -48.53 7.26 24.70
C THR A 451 -47.69 6.78 23.52
N ASN A 452 -47.61 7.57 22.44
CA ASN A 452 -46.80 7.22 21.27
C ASN A 452 -45.30 7.52 21.49
N ASP A 453 -44.95 8.63 22.13
CA ASP A 453 -43.58 9.01 22.50
C ASP A 453 -43.59 9.69 23.86
N GLY A 454 -43.15 9.00 24.91
CA GLY A 454 -43.14 9.51 26.28
C GLY A 454 -42.37 10.84 26.44
N LYS A 455 -41.41 11.12 25.55
CA LYS A 455 -40.67 12.40 25.55
C LYS A 455 -41.50 13.57 25.03
N ALA A 456 -42.63 13.31 24.38
CA ALA A 456 -43.54 14.34 23.88
C ALA A 456 -44.12 15.21 25.01
N ILE A 457 -44.14 14.73 26.26
CA ILE A 457 -44.62 15.49 27.43
C ILE A 457 -43.92 16.84 27.60
N ARG A 458 -42.66 16.96 27.16
CA ARG A 458 -41.90 18.22 27.19
C ARG A 458 -42.53 19.33 26.34
N PHE A 459 -43.38 18.96 25.38
CA PHE A 459 -44.07 19.89 24.48
C PHE A 459 -45.50 20.22 24.92
N ALA A 460 -46.02 19.51 25.93
CA ALA A 460 -47.30 19.82 26.52
C ALA A 460 -47.23 21.14 27.34
N SER A 461 -48.40 21.68 27.69
CA SER A 461 -48.46 22.86 28.55
C SER A 461 -47.84 22.60 29.92
N LYS A 462 -47.50 23.67 30.65
CA LYS A 462 -46.95 23.55 32.02
C LYS A 462 -47.87 22.82 33.00
N ARG A 463 -49.17 22.74 32.69
CA ARG A 463 -50.16 21.99 33.48
C ARG A 463 -49.80 20.51 33.59
N PHE A 464 -49.14 19.95 32.58
CA PHE A 464 -48.70 18.55 32.55
C PHE A 464 -47.27 18.35 33.09
N SER A 465 -46.56 19.42 33.49
CA SER A 465 -45.22 19.36 34.07
C SER A 465 -45.20 18.83 35.51
N ASN A 466 -46.31 19.00 36.23
CA ASN A 466 -46.42 18.65 37.65
C ASN A 466 -47.25 17.37 37.84
N GLN A 467 -46.53 16.24 37.80
CA GLN A 467 -46.80 14.98 38.51
C GLN A 467 -48.05 14.13 38.18
N LYS A 468 -47.80 12.82 38.05
CA LYS A 468 -48.72 11.67 38.33
C LYS A 468 -49.95 11.44 37.45
N THR A 469 -50.46 12.38 36.66
CA THR A 469 -51.73 12.19 35.92
C THR A 469 -51.61 11.31 34.66
N LEU A 470 -50.44 11.26 34.03
CA LEU A 470 -50.20 10.43 32.83
C LEU A 470 -49.65 9.03 33.18
N ASN A 471 -49.60 8.67 34.47
CA ASN A 471 -48.92 7.48 34.99
C ASN A 471 -49.75 6.19 34.88
N CYS A 472 -50.59 6.06 33.87
CA CYS A 472 -51.31 4.84 33.55
C CYS A 472 -50.90 4.39 32.14
N ASN A 473 -49.99 3.40 32.08
CA ASN A 473 -49.63 2.58 30.90
C ASN A 473 -48.47 3.03 30.00
N ILE A 474 -47.35 3.51 30.55
CA ILE A 474 -46.08 3.58 29.81
C ILE A 474 -45.09 2.63 30.49
N TYR A 475 -45.06 1.37 30.03
CA TYR A 475 -44.02 0.38 30.31
C TYR A 475 -43.25 0.09 29.03
#